data_AF-A0A417WD12-F1
#
_entry.id   AF-A0A417WD12-F1
#
_cell.length_a   1.000
_cell.length_b   1.000
_cell.length_c   1.000
_cell.angle_alpha   90.00
_cell.angle_beta   90.00
_cell.angle_gamma   90.00
#
_symmetry.space_group_name_H-M   'P 1'
#
loop_
_entity.id
_entity.type
_entity.pdbx_description
1 polymer ?
#
loop_
_entity_poly.entity_id
_entity_poly.type
_entity_poly.pdbx_seq_one_letter_code
_entity_poly.pdbx_strand_id
1 'polypeptide(L)'
;MTAKKWVTIVTFICSLVAIILMAIFNKYCCSDENIGYDITLAIFGSALLGFIMSLVEYFSERKKAMEQFWIEAQRVLAQFRKAKYIYFDEPEDIVTSCIAENYYNKRAKELPPGVAGIFGPEESHEYREKYIQWMEENEPMSFTENDDVCNILNQICISRMEGYERTINEVIDSYIELSKISLSELDSAYGNLNFIFANKNIRLRAYNEIFDKIRKIKHKILEETYHFNLYKNNKGNFAVCMRKAIGVSKALFAEEKKSEDAFDYVSIYQKEFDDIEECLEAFRAKIYFRSKVEPVDRIPVTGRIMNFKDSSDVSNS
;
A
#
# COMPACT_ATOMS: atom_id res chain seq x y z
N MET A 1 -13.26 12.55 -21.34
CA MET A 1 -12.50 11.61 -22.21
C MET A 1 -13.30 10.95 -23.36
N THR A 2 -14.25 10.03 -23.12
CA THR A 2 -14.90 9.23 -24.20
C THR A 2 -15.58 10.06 -25.30
N ALA A 3 -16.34 11.09 -24.93
CA ALA A 3 -17.01 11.95 -25.91
C ALA A 3 -16.01 12.69 -26.82
N LYS A 4 -14.97 13.29 -26.24
CA LYS A 4 -13.94 14.02 -27.00
C LYS A 4 -13.13 13.11 -27.91
N LYS A 5 -12.85 11.88 -27.48
CA LYS A 5 -12.26 10.84 -28.34
C LYS A 5 -13.09 10.61 -29.61
N TRP A 6 -14.41 10.44 -29.49
CA TRP A 6 -15.28 10.24 -30.64
C TRP A 6 -15.37 11.47 -31.54
N VAL A 7 -15.45 12.67 -30.95
CA VAL A 7 -15.45 13.93 -31.72
C VAL A 7 -14.19 14.03 -32.57
N THR A 8 -13.00 13.78 -32.01
CA THR A 8 -11.74 13.82 -32.77
C THR A 8 -11.68 12.76 -33.88
N ILE A 9 -12.22 11.56 -33.64
CA ILE A 9 -12.27 10.50 -34.67
C ILE A 9 -13.22 10.89 -35.81
N VAL A 10 -14.39 11.42 -35.49
CA VAL A 10 -15.40 11.81 -36.49
C VAL A 10 -14.90 12.98 -37.32
N THR A 11 -14.34 14.02 -36.70
CA THR A 11 -13.78 15.18 -37.44
C THR A 11 -12.62 14.77 -38.34
N PHE A 12 -11.76 13.84 -37.89
CA PHE A 12 -10.70 13.28 -38.72
C PHE A 12 -11.24 12.54 -39.96
N ILE A 13 -12.26 11.69 -39.79
CA ILE A 13 -12.89 10.98 -40.91
C ILE A 13 -13.52 11.96 -41.89
N CYS A 14 -14.23 12.99 -41.40
CA CYS A 14 -14.81 14.03 -42.25
C CYS A 14 -13.75 14.77 -43.07
N SER A 15 -12.62 15.14 -42.47
CA SER A 15 -11.49 15.76 -43.18
C SER A 15 -10.92 14.83 -44.27
N LEU A 16 -10.80 13.53 -43.99
CA LEU A 16 -10.25 12.55 -44.92
C LEU A 16 -11.20 12.31 -46.12
N VAL A 17 -12.51 12.22 -45.87
CA VAL A 17 -13.53 12.14 -46.93
C VAL A 17 -13.52 13.40 -47.80
N ALA A 18 -13.38 14.59 -47.21
CA ALA A 18 -13.29 15.84 -47.97
C ALA A 18 -12.05 15.86 -48.89
N ILE A 19 -10.90 15.35 -48.44
CA ILE A 19 -9.70 15.21 -49.29
C ILE A 19 -9.95 14.25 -50.45
N ILE A 20 -10.60 13.11 -50.20
CA ILE A 20 -10.92 12.13 -51.26
C ILE A 20 -11.86 12.75 -52.30
N LEU A 21 -12.92 13.44 -51.86
CA LEU A 21 -13.85 14.13 -52.76
C LEU A 21 -13.15 15.21 -53.59
N MET A 22 -12.24 15.97 -52.98
CA MET A 22 -11.46 16.99 -53.66
C MET A 22 -10.60 16.39 -54.78
N ALA A 23 -9.93 15.26 -54.51
CA ALA A 23 -9.13 14.56 -55.50
C ALA A 23 -9.99 13.98 -56.64
N ILE A 24 -11.21 13.51 -56.34
CA ILE A 24 -12.17 13.00 -57.34
C ILE A 24 -12.67 14.16 -58.22
N PHE A 25 -13.13 15.27 -57.64
CA PHE A 25 -13.62 16.43 -58.39
C PHE A 25 -12.53 17.07 -59.26
N ASN A 26 -11.29 17.13 -58.76
CA ASN A 26 -10.16 17.63 -59.53
C ASN A 26 -9.80 16.73 -60.72
N LYS A 27 -9.99 15.41 -60.60
CA LYS A 27 -9.62 14.44 -61.65
C LYS A 27 -10.73 14.19 -62.69
N TYR A 28 -12.00 14.19 -62.27
CA TYR A 28 -13.12 13.76 -63.12
C TYR A 28 -14.03 14.89 -63.60
N CYS A 29 -14.03 16.07 -62.96
CA CYS A 29 -14.79 17.24 -63.40
C CYS A 29 -13.85 18.29 -64.01
N CYS A 30 -13.35 18.06 -65.23
CA CYS A 30 -12.58 19.04 -65.99
C CYS A 30 -13.51 20.03 -66.73
N SER A 31 -14.20 20.89 -65.99
CA SER A 31 -14.95 22.03 -66.55
C SER A 31 -14.39 23.33 -65.95
N ASP A 32 -14.32 24.40 -66.75
CA ASP A 32 -13.71 25.70 -66.38
C ASP A 32 -14.32 26.38 -65.14
N GLU A 33 -15.50 25.94 -64.67
CA GLU A 33 -16.15 26.36 -63.43
C GLU A 33 -16.47 25.13 -62.56
N ASN A 34 -15.47 24.58 -61.87
CA ASN A 34 -15.65 23.38 -61.06
C ASN A 34 -16.20 23.73 -59.66
N ILE A 35 -17.47 24.15 -59.62
CA ILE A 35 -18.21 24.51 -58.38
C ILE A 35 -18.08 23.41 -57.29
N GLY A 36 -18.02 22.14 -57.70
CA GLY A 36 -17.84 21.02 -56.78
C GLY A 36 -16.49 21.03 -56.06
N TYR A 37 -15.42 21.48 -56.72
CA TYR A 37 -14.11 21.66 -56.09
C TYR A 37 -14.14 22.78 -55.04
N ASP A 38 -14.72 23.93 -55.36
CA ASP A 38 -14.79 25.08 -54.44
C ASP A 38 -15.63 24.76 -53.19
N ILE A 39 -16.77 24.08 -53.36
CA ILE A 39 -17.59 23.59 -52.24
C ILE A 39 -16.78 22.61 -51.39
N THR A 40 -16.08 21.66 -52.01
CA THR A 40 -15.30 20.67 -51.28
C THR A 40 -14.09 21.29 -50.56
N LEU A 41 -13.48 22.32 -51.13
CA LEU A 41 -12.41 23.10 -50.51
C LEU A 41 -12.90 23.87 -49.27
N ALA A 42 -14.07 24.49 -49.35
CA ALA A 42 -14.69 25.15 -48.19
C ALA A 42 -15.05 24.15 -47.08
N ILE A 43 -15.60 22.99 -47.44
CA ILE A 43 -15.88 21.89 -46.50
C ILE A 43 -14.59 21.39 -45.86
N PHE A 44 -13.53 21.19 -46.64
CA PHE A 44 -12.23 20.77 -46.14
C PHE A 44 -11.64 21.77 -45.13
N GLY A 45 -11.65 23.06 -45.45
CA GLY A 45 -11.15 24.10 -44.55
C GLY A 45 -11.90 24.12 -43.21
N SER A 46 -13.22 23.99 -43.26
CA SER A 46 -14.09 23.95 -42.08
C SER A 46 -13.85 22.70 -41.24
N ALA A 47 -13.76 21.53 -41.90
CA ALA A 47 -13.50 20.25 -41.24
C ALA A 47 -12.09 20.19 -40.62
N LEU A 48 -11.07 20.73 -41.31
CA LEU A 48 -9.70 20.77 -40.81
C LEU A 48 -9.58 21.64 -39.56
N LEU A 49 -10.21 22.82 -39.55
CA LEU A 49 -10.23 23.68 -38.36
C LEU A 49 -10.93 22.98 -37.18
N GLY A 50 -12.08 22.36 -37.44
CA GLY A 50 -12.80 21.55 -36.44
C GLY A 50 -11.97 20.38 -35.91
N PHE A 51 -11.20 19.71 -36.79
CA PHE A 51 -10.28 18.66 -36.40
C PHE A 51 -9.17 19.19 -35.49
N ILE A 52 -8.49 20.29 -35.86
CA ILE A 52 -7.43 20.90 -35.04
C ILE A 52 -7.96 21.27 -33.65
N MET A 53 -9.12 21.95 -33.57
CA MET A 53 -9.74 22.31 -32.29
C MET A 53 -10.06 21.06 -31.45
N SER A 54 -10.66 20.04 -32.06
CA SER A 54 -10.96 18.77 -31.37
C SER A 54 -9.70 18.04 -30.90
N LEU A 55 -8.60 18.17 -31.63
CA LEU A 55 -7.32 17.55 -31.28
C LEU A 55 -6.67 18.24 -30.08
N VAL A 56 -6.70 19.58 -30.04
CA VAL A 56 -6.22 20.36 -28.88
C VAL A 56 -7.03 20.04 -27.63
N GLU A 57 -8.37 20.01 -27.75
CA GLU A 57 -9.24 19.61 -26.64
C GLU A 57 -8.97 18.18 -26.17
N TYR A 58 -8.76 17.26 -27.11
CA TYR A 58 -8.41 15.87 -26.79
C TYR A 58 -7.11 15.78 -25.99
N PHE A 59 -6.06 16.51 -26.36
CA PHE A 59 -4.79 16.48 -25.63
C PHE A 59 -4.91 17.12 -24.24
N SER A 60 -5.69 18.20 -24.11
CA SER A 60 -6.02 18.81 -22.82
C SER A 60 -6.74 17.82 -21.89
N GLU A 61 -7.79 17.16 -22.40
CA GLU A 61 -8.56 16.16 -21.64
C GLU A 61 -7.74 14.92 -21.30
N ARG A 62 -6.88 14.47 -22.22
CA ARG A 62 -5.94 13.36 -21.97
C ARG A 62 -5.00 13.70 -20.81
N LYS A 63 -4.42 14.90 -20.82
CA LYS A 63 -3.55 15.37 -19.74
C LYS A 63 -4.30 15.36 -18.41
N LYS A 64 -5.50 15.97 -18.38
CA LYS A 64 -6.36 16.01 -17.19
C LYS A 64 -6.72 14.62 -16.65
N ALA A 65 -7.02 13.66 -17.52
CA ALA A 65 -7.31 12.29 -17.11
C ALA A 65 -6.09 11.59 -16.49
N MET A 66 -4.89 11.82 -17.03
CA MET A 66 -3.65 11.29 -16.43
C MET A 66 -3.34 11.97 -15.10
N GLU A 67 -3.50 13.30 -14.99
CA GLU A 67 -3.33 14.03 -13.74
C GLU A 67 -4.28 13.54 -12.66
N GLN A 68 -5.55 13.35 -12.99
CA GLN A 68 -6.54 12.84 -12.06
C GLN A 68 -6.16 11.45 -11.56
N PHE A 69 -5.76 10.52 -12.44
CA PHE A 69 -5.30 9.20 -11.99
C PHE A 69 -4.08 9.29 -11.06
N TRP A 70 -3.11 10.14 -11.40
CA TRP A 70 -1.90 10.32 -10.58
C TRP A 70 -2.22 10.88 -9.19
N ILE A 71 -3.04 11.94 -9.10
CA ILE A 71 -3.47 12.56 -7.83
C ILE A 71 -4.24 11.56 -6.98
N GLU A 72 -5.19 10.84 -7.59
CA GLU A 72 -6.02 9.87 -6.87
C GLU A 72 -5.19 8.69 -6.34
N ALA A 73 -4.24 8.19 -7.13
CA ALA A 73 -3.34 7.13 -6.72
C ALA A 73 -2.41 7.58 -5.59
N GLN A 74 -1.83 8.79 -5.67
CA GLN A 74 -1.02 9.36 -4.59
C GLN A 74 -1.83 9.53 -3.31
N ARG A 75 -3.05 10.05 -3.40
CA ARG A 75 -3.93 10.27 -2.25
C ARG A 75 -4.25 8.96 -1.54
N VAL A 76 -4.59 7.92 -2.29
CA VAL A 76 -4.88 6.59 -1.72
C VAL A 76 -3.61 5.97 -1.13
N LEU A 77 -2.48 6.05 -1.83
CA LEU A 77 -1.20 5.53 -1.34
C LEU A 77 -0.79 6.20 -0.02
N ALA A 78 -0.91 7.52 0.07
CA ALA A 78 -0.62 8.29 1.29
C ALA A 78 -1.51 7.91 2.48
N GLN A 79 -2.76 7.50 2.23
CA GLN A 79 -3.62 6.99 3.29
C GLN A 79 -3.15 5.63 3.78
N PHE A 80 -2.80 4.70 2.87
CA PHE A 80 -2.29 3.38 3.26
C PHE A 80 -0.90 3.43 3.90
N ARG A 81 -0.05 4.42 3.56
CA ARG A 81 1.26 4.63 4.21
C ARG A 81 1.14 4.86 5.72
N LYS A 82 -0.02 5.30 6.22
CA LYS A 82 -0.29 5.46 7.67
C LYS A 82 -0.44 4.15 8.43
N ALA A 83 -0.32 3.01 7.76
CA ALA A 83 -0.28 1.70 8.41
C ALA A 83 0.78 1.69 9.53
N LYS A 84 0.42 1.06 10.65
CA LYS A 84 1.35 0.84 11.76
C LYS A 84 2.05 -0.52 11.59
N TYR A 85 3.32 -0.56 11.98
CA TYR A 85 4.11 -1.79 12.05
C TYR A 85 4.01 -2.40 13.45
N ILE A 86 3.91 -3.73 13.53
CA ILE A 86 3.96 -4.47 14.80
C ILE A 86 5.37 -4.96 14.97
N TYR A 87 5.98 -4.60 16.10
CA TYR A 87 7.32 -5.04 16.44
C TYR A 87 7.36 -5.53 17.88
N PHE A 88 8.33 -6.41 18.13
CA PHE A 88 8.65 -6.95 19.44
C PHE A 88 10.14 -6.74 19.70
N ASP A 89 10.50 -6.36 20.92
CA ASP A 89 11.89 -6.27 21.35
C ASP A 89 12.51 -7.66 21.50
N GLU A 90 11.71 -8.61 21.97
CA GLU A 90 12.07 -10.01 22.13
C GLU A 90 11.67 -10.85 20.90
N PRO A 91 12.12 -12.13 20.81
CA PRO A 91 11.70 -13.04 19.76
C PRO A 91 10.17 -13.15 19.65
N GLU A 92 9.67 -12.92 18.43
CA GLU A 92 8.23 -12.88 18.13
C GLU A 92 7.51 -14.17 18.56
N ASP A 93 8.13 -15.33 18.38
CA ASP A 93 7.56 -16.63 18.72
C ASP A 93 7.33 -16.76 20.23
N ILE A 94 8.28 -16.30 21.06
CA ILE A 94 8.16 -16.31 22.51
C ILE A 94 7.06 -15.35 22.95
N VAL A 95 7.07 -14.10 22.45
CA VAL A 95 6.09 -13.07 22.82
C VAL A 95 4.67 -13.49 22.41
N THR A 96 4.48 -13.91 21.16
CA THR A 96 3.15 -14.30 20.67
C THR A 96 2.60 -15.53 21.37
N SER A 97 3.46 -16.48 21.76
CA SER A 97 3.04 -17.65 22.52
C SER A 97 2.67 -17.30 23.96
N CYS A 98 3.45 -16.42 24.62
CA CYS A 98 3.15 -15.94 25.96
C CYS A 98 1.85 -15.12 26.02
N ILE A 99 1.62 -14.24 25.04
CA ILE A 99 0.35 -13.49 24.92
C ILE A 99 -0.83 -14.45 24.72
N ALA A 100 -0.68 -15.46 23.86
CA ALA A 100 -1.73 -16.44 23.63
C ALA A 100 -2.04 -17.24 24.90
N GLU A 101 -1.02 -17.73 25.61
CA GLU A 101 -1.16 -18.42 26.90
C GLU A 101 -1.89 -17.56 27.93
N ASN A 102 -1.47 -16.31 28.12
CA ASN A 102 -2.11 -15.36 29.03
C ASN A 102 -3.60 -15.13 28.67
N TYR A 103 -3.92 -14.98 27.39
CA TYR A 103 -5.28 -14.81 26.91
C TYR A 103 -6.17 -16.03 27.23
N TYR A 104 -5.68 -17.25 26.97
CA TYR A 104 -6.42 -18.47 27.26
C TYR A 104 -6.60 -18.73 28.76
N ASN A 105 -5.56 -18.49 29.56
CA ASN A 105 -5.64 -18.59 31.01
C ASN A 105 -6.67 -17.62 31.60
N LYS A 106 -6.69 -16.37 31.14
CA LYS A 106 -7.69 -15.39 31.57
C LYS A 106 -9.11 -15.84 31.22
N ARG A 107 -9.30 -16.36 30.01
CA ARG A 107 -10.60 -16.89 29.57
C ARG A 107 -11.03 -18.14 30.34
N ALA A 108 -10.10 -18.98 30.77
CA ALA A 108 -10.38 -20.13 31.62
C ALA A 108 -10.87 -19.68 33.01
N LYS A 109 -10.29 -18.62 33.58
CA LYS A 109 -10.71 -18.02 34.87
C LYS A 109 -12.09 -17.38 34.85
N GLU A 110 -12.52 -16.88 33.69
CA GLU A 110 -13.84 -16.26 33.51
C GLU A 110 -14.99 -17.29 33.40
N LEU A 111 -14.68 -18.59 33.29
CA LEU A 111 -15.69 -19.66 33.25
C LEU A 111 -16.26 -19.96 34.66
N PRO A 112 -17.56 -20.31 34.77
CA PRO A 112 -18.17 -20.66 36.05
C PRO A 112 -17.44 -21.84 36.74
N PRO A 113 -17.26 -21.79 38.08
CA PRO A 113 -16.63 -22.88 38.83
C PRO A 113 -17.46 -24.17 38.66
N GLY A 114 -16.86 -25.17 38.01
CA GLY A 114 -17.49 -26.44 37.61
C GLY A 114 -17.47 -26.71 36.10
N VAL A 115 -17.52 -25.67 35.26
CA VAL A 115 -17.37 -25.81 33.80
C VAL A 115 -15.89 -25.78 33.41
N ALA A 116 -15.09 -24.95 34.08
CA ALA A 116 -13.64 -24.87 33.86
C ALA A 116 -12.93 -26.21 34.10
N GLY A 117 -13.32 -26.97 35.14
CA GLY A 117 -12.72 -28.27 35.45
C GLY A 117 -13.17 -29.45 34.57
N ILE A 118 -14.19 -29.28 33.72
CA ILE A 118 -14.71 -30.33 32.83
C ILE A 118 -14.39 -30.02 31.35
N PHE A 119 -14.40 -28.74 30.96
CA PHE A 119 -14.25 -28.30 29.57
C PHE A 119 -13.21 -27.18 29.37
N GLY A 120 -12.64 -26.62 30.44
CA GLY A 120 -11.62 -25.58 30.34
C GLY A 120 -10.22 -26.17 30.18
N PRO A 121 -9.32 -25.53 29.40
CA PRO A 121 -7.91 -25.89 29.44
C PRO A 121 -7.35 -25.62 30.85
N GLU A 122 -6.45 -26.49 31.33
CA GLU A 122 -5.66 -26.24 32.54
C GLU A 122 -4.81 -24.97 32.35
N GLU A 123 -4.60 -24.22 33.45
CA GLU A 123 -3.70 -23.06 33.40
C GLU A 123 -2.29 -23.52 33.04
N SER A 124 -1.73 -22.95 31.97
CA SER A 124 -0.36 -23.19 31.53
C SER A 124 0.51 -21.99 31.85
N HIS A 125 1.75 -22.25 32.28
CA HIS A 125 2.77 -21.22 32.48
C HIS A 125 4.05 -21.50 31.67
N GLU A 126 4.01 -22.46 30.75
CA GLU A 126 5.16 -22.92 29.98
C GLU A 126 5.81 -21.78 29.17
N TYR A 127 4.99 -20.98 28.47
CA TYR A 127 5.53 -19.92 27.61
C TYR A 127 5.95 -18.68 28.41
N ARG A 128 5.29 -18.43 29.55
CA ARG A 128 5.74 -17.44 30.51
C ARG A 128 7.12 -17.81 31.08
N GLU A 129 7.32 -19.05 31.50
CA GLU A 129 8.61 -19.51 32.03
C GLU A 129 9.71 -19.39 30.98
N LYS A 130 9.43 -19.77 29.72
CA LYS A 130 10.36 -19.57 28.60
C LYS A 130 10.71 -18.10 28.36
N TYR A 131 9.74 -17.20 28.47
CA TYR A 131 9.99 -15.76 28.33
C TYR A 131 10.85 -15.22 29.48
N ILE A 132 10.59 -15.67 30.72
CA ILE A 132 11.41 -15.30 31.87
C ILE A 132 12.84 -15.80 31.68
N GLN A 133 13.04 -17.07 31.32
CA GLN A 133 14.36 -17.62 31.04
C GLN A 133 15.09 -16.80 29.95
N TRP A 134 14.40 -16.42 28.88
CA TRP A 134 14.99 -15.57 27.84
C TRP A 134 15.43 -14.21 28.39
N MET A 135 14.62 -13.56 29.24
CA MET A 135 15.01 -12.29 29.87
C MET A 135 16.24 -12.44 30.75
N GLU A 136 16.32 -13.51 31.56
CA GLU A 136 17.47 -13.78 32.44
C GLU A 136 18.77 -13.98 31.65
N GLU A 137 18.69 -14.60 30.48
CA GLU A 137 19.84 -14.87 29.61
C GLU A 137 20.31 -13.65 28.80
N ASN A 138 19.40 -12.73 28.46
CA ASN A 138 19.66 -11.68 27.46
C ASN A 138 19.65 -10.25 28.04
N GLU A 139 19.15 -10.05 29.26
CA GLU A 139 19.06 -8.72 29.87
C GLU A 139 19.93 -8.59 31.12
N PRO A 140 20.60 -7.43 31.31
CA PRO A 140 21.39 -7.19 32.51
C PRO A 140 20.48 -7.11 33.74
N MET A 141 20.60 -8.11 34.62
CA MET A 141 19.82 -8.16 35.85
C MET A 141 20.58 -7.52 37.01
N SER A 142 20.01 -6.45 37.58
CA SER A 142 20.55 -5.81 38.80
C SER A 142 19.61 -6.09 39.98
N PHE A 143 19.82 -7.20 40.66
CA PHE A 143 19.06 -7.57 41.86
C PHE A 143 19.92 -7.51 43.12
N THR A 144 19.27 -7.21 44.25
CA THR A 144 19.86 -7.26 45.58
C THR A 144 19.39 -8.51 46.33
N GLU A 145 20.09 -8.90 47.41
CA GLU A 145 19.78 -10.11 48.19
C GLU A 145 18.39 -10.11 48.86
N ASN A 146 17.74 -8.94 48.95
CA ASN A 146 16.41 -8.78 49.56
C ASN A 146 15.27 -8.77 48.51
N ASP A 147 15.59 -8.84 47.23
CA ASP A 147 14.59 -8.74 46.17
C ASP A 147 13.92 -10.11 45.91
N ASP A 148 12.58 -10.11 45.85
CA ASP A 148 11.83 -11.27 45.34
C ASP A 148 11.93 -11.30 43.82
N VAL A 149 13.07 -11.79 43.33
CA VAL A 149 13.44 -11.85 41.91
C VAL A 149 12.34 -12.51 41.07
N CYS A 150 11.75 -13.60 41.56
CA CYS A 150 10.69 -14.32 40.86
C CYS A 150 9.44 -13.46 40.69
N ASN A 151 9.01 -12.74 41.73
CA ASN A 151 7.84 -11.86 41.63
C ASN A 151 8.12 -10.63 40.75
N ILE A 152 9.32 -10.05 40.85
CA ILE A 152 9.73 -8.92 40.01
C ILE A 152 9.72 -9.29 38.52
N LEU A 153 10.34 -10.42 38.15
CA LEU A 153 10.36 -10.91 36.77
C LEU A 153 8.96 -11.22 36.24
N ASN A 154 8.09 -11.79 37.08
CA ASN A 154 6.68 -12.01 36.73
C ASN A 154 5.94 -10.70 36.45
N GLN A 155 6.13 -9.66 37.27
CA GLN A 155 5.50 -8.35 37.06
C GLN A 155 6.00 -7.68 35.78
N ILE A 156 7.31 -7.78 35.49
CA ILE A 156 7.90 -7.25 34.25
C ILE A 156 7.29 -7.94 33.03
N CYS A 157 7.21 -9.28 33.05
CA CYS A 157 6.60 -10.06 31.98
C CYS A 157 5.14 -9.64 31.74
N ILE A 158 4.32 -9.57 32.79
CA ILE A 158 2.91 -9.14 32.68
C ILE A 158 2.82 -7.75 32.07
N SER A 159 3.59 -6.79 32.58
CA SER A 159 3.58 -5.40 32.11
C SER A 159 3.96 -5.28 30.63
N ARG A 160 4.98 -6.02 30.19
CA ARG A 160 5.41 -6.04 28.78
C ARG A 160 4.36 -6.67 27.87
N MET A 161 3.79 -7.81 28.28
CA MET A 161 2.72 -8.46 27.52
C MET A 161 1.50 -7.54 27.36
N GLU A 162 1.05 -6.88 28.44
CA GLU A 162 -0.03 -5.89 28.37
C GLU A 162 0.30 -4.70 27.46
N GLY A 163 1.57 -4.27 27.45
CA GLY A 163 2.10 -3.27 26.52
C GLY A 163 1.95 -3.71 25.06
N TYR A 164 2.40 -4.92 24.73
CA TYR A 164 2.27 -5.47 23.39
C TYR A 164 0.82 -5.70 22.98
N GLU A 165 -0.03 -6.21 23.87
CA GLU A 165 -1.45 -6.35 23.62
C GLU A 165 -2.10 -5.01 23.26
N ARG A 166 -1.75 -3.94 23.96
CA ARG A 166 -2.22 -2.58 23.67
C ARG A 166 -1.76 -2.13 22.28
N THR A 167 -0.48 -2.25 21.97
CA THR A 167 0.07 -1.89 20.65
C THR A 167 -0.60 -2.69 19.53
N ILE A 168 -0.74 -4.00 19.67
CA ILE A 168 -1.42 -4.87 18.68
C ILE A 168 -2.88 -4.43 18.49
N ASN A 169 -3.60 -4.11 19.57
CA ASN A 169 -4.97 -3.62 19.48
C ASN A 169 -5.06 -2.29 18.70
N GLU A 170 -4.14 -1.35 18.93
CA GLU A 170 -4.08 -0.11 18.16
C GLU A 170 -3.78 -0.35 16.68
N VAL A 171 -2.92 -1.32 16.35
CA VAL A 171 -2.64 -1.67 14.96
C VAL A 171 -3.86 -2.32 14.31
N ILE A 172 -4.57 -3.20 15.02
CA ILE A 172 -5.83 -3.78 14.56
C ILE A 172 -6.84 -2.68 14.24
N ASP A 173 -7.00 -1.69 15.12
CA ASP A 173 -7.90 -0.55 14.88
C ASP A 173 -7.47 0.26 13.65
N SER A 174 -6.15 0.50 13.50
CA SER A 174 -5.60 1.15 12.31
C SER A 174 -5.93 0.35 11.04
N TYR A 175 -5.80 -0.97 11.03
CA TYR A 175 -6.09 -1.82 9.87
C TYR A 175 -7.59 -1.85 9.55
N ILE A 176 -8.47 -1.87 10.56
CA ILE A 176 -9.91 -1.71 10.35
C ILE A 176 -10.20 -0.38 9.66
N GLU A 177 -9.61 0.73 10.10
CA GLU A 177 -9.81 2.03 9.45
C GLU A 177 -9.26 2.07 8.02
N LEU A 178 -8.08 1.50 7.78
CA LEU A 178 -7.51 1.40 6.43
C LEU A 178 -8.37 0.56 5.48
N SER A 179 -9.02 -0.48 5.98
CA SER A 179 -9.92 -1.32 5.17
C SER A 179 -11.10 -0.54 4.57
N LYS A 180 -11.53 0.53 5.25
CA LYS A 180 -12.66 1.39 4.86
C LYS A 180 -12.31 2.39 3.76
N ILE A 181 -11.02 2.55 3.44
CA ILE A 181 -10.58 3.46 2.37
C ILE A 181 -11.26 3.08 1.05
N SER A 182 -12.01 4.04 0.48
CA SER A 182 -12.66 3.83 -0.81
C SER A 182 -11.65 3.89 -1.95
N LEU A 183 -11.75 2.95 -2.88
CA LEU A 183 -11.01 3.00 -4.15
C LEU A 183 -11.87 3.52 -5.31
N SER A 184 -13.11 3.97 -5.05
CA SER A 184 -14.06 4.35 -6.10
C SER A 184 -13.53 5.46 -7.02
N GLU A 185 -12.87 6.46 -6.45
CA GLU A 185 -12.32 7.59 -7.20
C GLU A 185 -11.09 7.17 -8.02
N LEU A 186 -10.23 6.31 -7.46
CA LEU A 186 -9.11 5.71 -8.17
C LEU A 186 -9.58 4.79 -9.31
N ASP A 187 -10.61 3.97 -9.07
CA ASP A 187 -11.24 3.08 -10.06
C ASP A 187 -11.85 3.89 -11.21
N SER A 188 -12.54 4.99 -10.89
CA SER A 188 -13.09 5.92 -11.87
C SER A 188 -11.99 6.61 -12.68
N ALA A 189 -10.94 7.11 -12.01
CA ALA A 189 -9.81 7.78 -12.65
C ALA A 189 -9.05 6.83 -13.59
N TYR A 190 -8.80 5.59 -13.18
CA TYR A 190 -8.23 4.56 -14.04
C TYR A 190 -9.15 4.23 -15.23
N GLY A 191 -10.47 4.13 -15.00
CA GLY A 191 -11.47 3.92 -16.04
C GLY A 191 -11.40 4.99 -17.14
N ASN A 192 -11.14 6.25 -16.74
CA ASN A 192 -11.01 7.40 -17.63
C ASN A 192 -9.71 7.43 -18.46
N LEU A 193 -8.73 6.55 -18.18
CA LEU A 193 -7.56 6.34 -19.04
C LEU A 193 -7.96 5.55 -20.30
N ASN A 194 -8.64 6.24 -21.22
CA ASN A 194 -9.11 5.70 -22.49
C ASN A 194 -8.75 6.64 -23.65
N PHE A 195 -7.56 6.45 -24.18
CA PHE A 195 -6.96 7.34 -25.17
C PHE A 195 -7.11 6.81 -26.60
N ILE A 196 -6.90 7.70 -27.58
CA ILE A 196 -6.70 7.34 -29.00
C ILE A 196 -5.26 6.88 -29.19
N PHE A 197 -4.30 7.67 -28.69
CA PHE A 197 -2.87 7.43 -28.85
C PHE A 197 -2.26 6.75 -27.63
N ALA A 198 -1.36 5.80 -27.85
CA ALA A 198 -0.59 5.09 -26.81
C ALA A 198 -1.43 4.44 -25.69
N ASN A 199 -2.73 4.21 -25.93
CA ASN A 199 -3.69 3.78 -24.91
C ASN A 199 -3.25 2.47 -24.22
N LYS A 200 -2.92 1.44 -25.01
CA LYS A 200 -2.51 0.13 -24.49
C LYS A 200 -1.30 0.25 -23.56
N ASN A 201 -0.26 0.98 -24.00
CA ASN A 201 0.98 1.11 -23.23
C ASN A 201 0.77 1.89 -21.94
N ILE A 202 0.05 3.02 -21.98
CA ILE A 202 -0.17 3.87 -20.80
C ILE A 202 -1.08 3.15 -19.80
N ARG A 203 -2.20 2.58 -20.28
CA ARG A 203 -3.18 1.91 -19.44
C ARG A 203 -2.64 0.62 -18.83
N LEU A 204 -1.89 -0.19 -19.58
CA LEU A 204 -1.28 -1.41 -19.08
C LEU A 204 -0.23 -1.10 -18.01
N ARG A 205 0.60 -0.08 -18.24
CA ARG A 205 1.61 0.35 -17.28
C ARG A 205 0.97 0.89 -15.99
N ALA A 206 0.00 1.79 -16.11
CA ALA A 206 -0.77 2.29 -14.97
C ALA A 206 -1.47 1.17 -14.19
N TYR A 207 -1.96 0.14 -14.88
CA TYR A 207 -2.57 -1.03 -14.24
C TYR A 207 -1.56 -1.85 -13.45
N ASN A 208 -0.53 -2.38 -14.13
CA ASN A 208 0.42 -3.34 -13.55
C ASN A 208 1.33 -2.70 -12.49
N GLU A 209 1.78 -1.46 -12.71
CA GLU A 209 2.80 -0.83 -11.87
C GLU A 209 2.20 -0.09 -10.67
N ILE A 210 0.94 0.37 -10.75
CA ILE A 210 0.33 1.27 -9.75
C ILE A 210 -1.00 0.71 -9.25
N PHE A 211 -2.01 0.65 -10.13
CA PHE A 211 -3.40 0.41 -9.74
C PHE A 211 -3.61 -0.97 -9.11
N ASP A 212 -3.07 -2.02 -9.72
CA ASP A 212 -3.20 -3.39 -9.21
C ASP A 212 -2.42 -3.57 -7.90
N LYS A 213 -1.25 -2.94 -7.77
CA LYS A 213 -0.46 -2.98 -6.53
C LYS A 213 -1.22 -2.34 -5.35
N ILE A 214 -1.81 -1.16 -5.55
CA ILE A 214 -2.65 -0.51 -4.53
C ILE A 214 -3.85 -1.40 -4.15
N ARG A 215 -4.50 -2.04 -5.13
CA ARG A 215 -5.61 -2.96 -4.86
C ARG A 215 -5.18 -4.20 -4.08
N LYS A 216 -4.00 -4.75 -4.37
CA LYS A 216 -3.42 -5.87 -3.62
C LYS A 216 -3.17 -5.50 -2.16
N ILE A 217 -2.64 -4.31 -1.89
CA ILE A 217 -2.47 -3.79 -0.52
C ILE A 217 -3.81 -3.76 0.20
N LYS A 218 -4.84 -3.15 -0.42
CA LYS A 218 -6.19 -3.13 0.17
C LYS A 218 -6.73 -4.53 0.43
N HIS A 219 -6.56 -5.45 -0.52
CA HIS A 219 -7.05 -6.82 -0.41
C HIS A 219 -6.41 -7.55 0.79
N LYS A 220 -5.08 -7.45 0.94
CA LYS A 220 -4.35 -8.04 2.07
C LYS A 220 -4.94 -7.58 3.42
N ILE A 221 -5.27 -6.29 3.55
CA ILE A 221 -5.87 -5.74 4.78
C ILE A 221 -7.33 -6.20 4.94
N LEU A 222 -8.11 -6.15 3.86
CA LEU A 222 -9.54 -6.44 3.88
C LEU A 222 -9.85 -7.90 4.22
N GLU A 223 -9.04 -8.84 3.72
CA GLU A 223 -9.16 -10.27 3.97
C GLU A 223 -9.17 -10.59 5.47
N GLU A 224 -8.32 -9.91 6.25
CA GLU A 224 -8.19 -10.14 7.69
C GLU A 224 -9.15 -9.29 8.54
N THR A 225 -9.70 -8.23 7.97
CA THR A 225 -10.60 -7.30 8.67
C THR A 225 -11.86 -7.96 9.22
N TYR A 226 -12.36 -9.02 8.57
CA TYR A 226 -13.49 -9.79 9.08
C TYR A 226 -13.22 -10.33 10.50
N HIS A 227 -12.03 -10.90 10.72
CA HIS A 227 -11.63 -11.45 12.01
C HIS A 227 -11.47 -10.35 13.06
N PHE A 228 -10.90 -9.21 12.67
CA PHE A 228 -10.73 -8.05 13.54
C PHE A 228 -12.09 -7.50 14.02
N ASN A 229 -13.07 -7.38 13.12
CA ASN A 229 -14.42 -6.95 13.48
C ASN A 229 -15.12 -7.96 14.40
N LEU A 230 -14.96 -9.27 14.18
CA LEU A 230 -15.51 -10.28 15.11
C LEU A 230 -14.93 -10.13 16.52
N TYR A 231 -13.62 -9.92 16.61
CA TYR A 231 -12.94 -9.71 17.88
C TYR A 231 -13.42 -8.44 18.59
N LYS A 232 -13.51 -7.30 17.88
CA LYS A 232 -14.01 -6.04 18.45
C LYS A 232 -15.47 -6.12 18.90
N ASN A 233 -16.25 -7.04 18.33
CA ASN A 233 -17.62 -7.33 18.74
C ASN A 233 -17.73 -8.40 19.85
N ASN A 234 -16.63 -8.72 20.55
CA ASN A 234 -16.56 -9.73 21.62
C ASN A 234 -16.93 -11.17 21.17
N LYS A 235 -16.84 -11.47 19.87
CA LYS A 235 -17.13 -12.79 19.29
C LYS A 235 -15.89 -13.49 18.74
N GLY A 236 -14.76 -12.79 18.69
CA GLY A 236 -13.50 -13.28 18.14
C GLY A 236 -12.50 -13.71 19.21
N ASN A 237 -11.36 -14.23 18.73
CA ASN A 237 -10.24 -14.66 19.56
C ASN A 237 -9.05 -13.72 19.32
N PHE A 238 -8.54 -13.11 20.39
CA PHE A 238 -7.44 -12.16 20.30
C PHE A 238 -6.15 -12.80 19.77
N ALA A 239 -5.78 -13.99 20.25
CA ALA A 239 -4.58 -14.69 19.79
C ALA A 239 -4.61 -14.98 18.28
N VAL A 240 -5.79 -15.27 17.72
CA VAL A 240 -5.99 -15.43 16.27
C VAL A 240 -5.83 -14.09 15.54
N CYS A 241 -6.45 -13.02 16.05
CA CYS A 241 -6.35 -11.68 15.48
C CYS A 241 -4.92 -11.13 15.52
N MET A 242 -4.18 -11.38 16.59
CA MET A 242 -2.77 -11.01 16.72
C MET A 242 -1.93 -11.62 15.59
N ARG A 243 -2.01 -12.94 15.37
CA ARG A 243 -1.26 -13.61 14.29
C ARG A 243 -1.59 -13.04 12.92
N LYS A 244 -2.89 -12.76 12.68
CA LYS A 244 -3.36 -12.15 11.43
C LYS A 244 -2.83 -10.73 11.27
N ALA A 245 -2.86 -9.92 12.33
CA ALA A 245 -2.32 -8.56 12.31
C ALA A 245 -0.80 -8.55 12.05
N ILE A 246 -0.04 -9.45 12.67
CA ILE A 246 1.39 -9.62 12.40
C ILE A 246 1.62 -10.01 10.93
N GLY A 247 0.82 -10.94 10.39
CA GLY A 247 0.88 -11.34 8.99
C GLY A 247 0.65 -10.17 8.02
N VAL A 248 -0.37 -9.35 8.27
CA VAL A 248 -0.60 -8.11 7.49
C VAL A 248 0.59 -7.16 7.63
N SER A 249 1.13 -6.98 8.84
CA SER A 249 2.28 -6.12 9.09
C SER A 249 3.50 -6.56 8.26
N LYS A 250 3.89 -7.82 8.33
CA LYS A 250 5.00 -8.39 7.54
C LYS A 250 4.77 -8.30 6.03
N ALA A 251 3.52 -8.26 5.58
CA ALA A 251 3.19 -8.12 4.16
C ALA A 251 3.25 -6.66 3.66
N LEU A 252 3.25 -5.67 4.55
CA LEU A 252 3.30 -4.24 4.23
C LEU A 252 4.69 -3.63 4.50
N PHE A 253 5.47 -4.24 5.39
CA PHE A 253 6.75 -3.74 5.85
C PHE A 253 7.87 -4.76 5.58
N ALA A 254 9.07 -4.26 5.33
CA ALA A 254 10.28 -5.06 5.17
C ALA A 254 11.33 -4.62 6.19
N GLU A 255 11.88 -5.58 6.92
CA GLU A 255 12.99 -5.35 7.82
C GLU A 255 14.33 -5.52 7.08
N GLU A 256 15.23 -4.58 7.27
CA GLU A 256 16.62 -4.69 6.84
C GLU A 256 17.53 -4.60 8.07
N LYS A 257 18.32 -5.64 8.28
CA LYS A 257 19.37 -5.64 9.31
C LYS A 257 20.66 -5.14 8.68
N LYS A 258 21.29 -4.16 9.30
CA LYS A 258 22.58 -3.62 8.92
C LYS A 258 23.51 -3.67 10.12
N SER A 259 24.74 -4.07 9.85
CA SER A 259 25.78 -4.14 10.86
C SER A 259 26.77 -3.03 10.57
N GLU A 260 26.91 -2.11 11.52
CA GLU A 260 28.01 -1.14 11.56
C GLU A 260 29.09 -1.65 12.53
N ASP A 261 30.25 -0.99 12.51
CA ASP A 261 31.44 -1.42 13.26
C ASP A 261 31.17 -1.48 14.78
N ALA A 262 30.31 -0.59 15.29
CA ALA A 262 30.02 -0.47 16.72
C ALA A 262 28.64 -1.01 17.14
N PHE A 263 27.71 -1.22 16.21
CA PHE A 263 26.39 -1.72 16.55
C PHE A 263 25.66 -2.36 15.37
N ASP A 264 24.75 -3.27 15.68
CA ASP A 264 23.76 -3.77 14.71
C ASP A 264 22.50 -2.92 14.80
N TYR A 265 21.89 -2.57 13.66
CA TYR A 265 20.61 -1.88 13.62
C TYR A 265 19.65 -2.52 12.63
N VAL A 266 18.35 -2.40 12.93
CA VAL A 266 17.26 -2.84 12.06
C VAL A 266 16.48 -1.62 11.62
N SER A 267 16.30 -1.48 10.32
CA SER A 267 15.48 -0.45 9.70
C SER A 267 14.24 -1.09 9.07
N ILE A 268 13.08 -0.48 9.29
CA ILE A 268 11.80 -0.96 8.79
C ILE A 268 11.35 -0.06 7.65
N TYR A 269 11.17 -0.66 6.48
CA TYR A 269 10.84 0.03 5.23
C TYR A 269 9.47 -0.37 4.71
N GLN A 270 8.83 0.54 3.96
CA GLN A 270 7.60 0.29 3.22
C GLN A 270 7.91 0.05 1.73
N LYS A 271 8.75 -0.94 1.43
CA LYS A 271 9.31 -1.15 0.07
C LYS A 271 8.24 -1.21 -1.02
N GLU A 272 7.13 -1.92 -0.78
CA GLU A 272 6.02 -2.00 -1.76
C GLU A 272 5.43 -0.62 -2.07
N PHE A 273 5.37 0.29 -1.09
CA PHE A 273 4.86 1.64 -1.26
C PHE A 273 5.86 2.53 -1.99
N ASP A 274 7.13 2.44 -1.65
CA ASP A 274 8.21 3.19 -2.29
C ASP A 274 8.32 2.83 -3.78
N ASP A 275 8.19 1.54 -4.12
CA ASP A 275 8.16 1.08 -5.50
C ASP A 275 6.93 1.63 -6.27
N ILE A 276 5.77 1.76 -5.62
CA ILE A 276 4.59 2.38 -6.24
C ILE A 276 4.82 3.88 -6.46
N GLU A 277 5.46 4.56 -5.50
CA GLU A 277 5.77 5.99 -5.59
C GLU A 277 6.76 6.30 -6.71
N GLU A 278 7.81 5.49 -6.88
CA GLU A 278 8.72 5.58 -8.04
C GLU A 278 7.96 5.40 -9.37
N CYS A 279 7.02 4.44 -9.42
CA CYS A 279 6.20 4.22 -10.60
C CYS A 279 5.24 5.41 -10.86
N LEU A 280 4.70 6.02 -9.81
CA LEU A 280 3.86 7.22 -9.89
C LEU A 280 4.65 8.42 -10.42
N GLU A 281 5.89 8.59 -9.99
CA GLU A 281 6.78 9.65 -10.46
C GLU A 281 7.17 9.45 -11.93
N ALA A 282 7.50 8.21 -12.32
CA ALA A 282 7.71 7.85 -13.71
C ALA A 282 6.44 8.05 -14.58
N PHE A 283 5.25 7.88 -14.00
CA PHE A 283 3.97 8.18 -14.66
C PHE A 283 3.74 9.69 -14.80
N ARG A 284 3.99 10.48 -13.75
CA ARG A 284 3.90 11.94 -13.72
C ARG A 284 4.79 12.58 -14.78
N ALA A 285 6.03 12.14 -14.90
CA ALA A 285 6.97 12.67 -15.88
C ALA A 285 6.47 12.51 -17.34
N LYS A 286 5.58 11.55 -17.62
CA LYS A 286 4.97 11.37 -18.95
C LYS A 286 3.78 12.29 -19.23
N ILE A 287 3.22 12.91 -18.20
CA ILE A 287 2.10 13.87 -18.34
C ILE A 287 2.61 15.18 -18.95
N TYR A 288 3.79 15.63 -18.51
CA TYR A 288 4.34 16.93 -18.86
C TYR A 288 5.49 16.81 -19.85
N PHE A 289 5.45 17.62 -20.91
CA PHE A 289 6.50 17.63 -21.92
C PHE A 289 7.87 17.98 -21.30
N ARG A 290 8.89 17.15 -21.58
CA ARG A 290 10.28 17.28 -21.09
C ARG A 290 10.44 17.25 -19.56
N SER A 291 9.47 16.76 -18.81
CA SER A 291 9.65 16.57 -17.37
C SER A 291 10.63 15.44 -17.09
N LYS A 292 11.53 15.67 -16.14
CA LYS A 292 12.47 14.65 -15.66
C LYS A 292 11.82 13.87 -14.52
N VAL A 293 12.17 12.59 -14.43
CA VAL A 293 11.82 11.74 -13.29
C VAL A 293 12.67 12.19 -12.11
N GLU A 294 12.03 12.54 -11.01
CA GLU A 294 12.71 12.85 -9.76
C GLU A 294 12.98 11.57 -8.98
N PRO A 295 14.15 11.42 -8.32
CA PRO A 295 14.40 10.27 -7.47
C PRO A 295 13.47 10.31 -6.26
N VAL A 296 12.92 9.15 -5.90
CA VAL A 296 12.11 9.01 -4.69
C VAL A 296 13.00 8.51 -3.57
N ASP A 297 13.04 9.26 -2.46
CA ASP A 297 13.84 8.89 -1.30
C ASP A 297 13.19 7.73 -0.55
N ARG A 298 13.95 6.64 -0.35
CA ARG A 298 13.52 5.47 0.41
C ARG A 298 13.88 5.65 1.88
N ILE A 299 12.95 6.24 2.64
CA ILE A 299 13.15 6.58 4.06
C ILE A 299 12.56 5.45 4.93
N PRO A 300 13.31 4.92 5.91
CA PRO A 300 12.76 3.95 6.85
C PRO A 300 11.67 4.61 7.72
N VAL A 301 10.59 3.88 7.97
CA VAL A 301 9.48 4.33 8.82
C VAL A 301 9.91 4.40 10.29
N THR A 302 10.75 3.46 10.69
CA THR A 302 11.37 3.41 12.01
C THR A 302 12.65 2.56 11.96
N GLY A 303 13.48 2.68 12.97
CA GLY A 303 14.66 1.84 13.13
C GLY A 303 15.08 1.72 14.58
N ARG A 304 15.82 0.66 14.90
CA ARG A 304 16.37 0.42 16.24
C ARG A 304 17.78 -0.12 16.20
N ILE A 305 18.53 0.16 17.26
CA ILE A 305 19.82 -0.47 17.55
C ILE A 305 19.52 -1.77 18.30
N MET A 306 20.15 -2.87 17.90
CA MET A 306 19.98 -4.19 18.51
C MET A 306 21.10 -4.54 19.48
N ASN A 307 22.36 -4.41 19.04
CA ASN A 307 23.52 -4.81 19.83
C ASN A 307 24.59 -3.74 19.73
N PHE A 308 25.28 -3.46 20.83
CA PHE A 308 26.58 -2.81 20.78
C PHE A 308 27.64 -3.90 20.60
N LYS A 309 28.52 -3.75 19.62
CA LYS A 309 29.70 -4.60 19.48
C LYS A 309 30.76 -4.04 20.41
N ASP A 310 31.13 -4.80 21.43
CA ASP A 310 32.21 -4.40 22.32
C ASP A 310 33.51 -4.24 21.51
N SER A 311 34.18 -3.11 21.71
CA SER A 311 35.43 -2.74 21.07
C SER A 311 36.62 -3.63 21.46
N SER A 312 36.40 -4.68 22.26
CA SER A 312 37.43 -5.65 22.67
C SER A 312 37.89 -6.57 21.54
N ASP A 313 37.06 -6.83 20.52
CA ASP A 313 37.40 -7.76 19.44
C ASP A 313 38.25 -7.14 18.30
N VAL A 314 38.48 -5.83 18.33
CA VAL A 314 39.36 -5.14 17.35
C VAL A 314 40.83 -5.09 17.81
N SER A 315 41.13 -5.64 19.00
CA SER A 315 42.50 -5.63 19.55
C SER A 315 43.29 -6.93 19.37
N ASN A 316 42.74 -7.94 18.69
CA ASN A 316 43.43 -9.19 18.36
C ASN A 316 43.36 -9.50 16.85
N SER A 317 44.04 -8.70 16.04
CA SER A 317 44.45 -9.09 14.68
C SER A 317 45.78 -8.47 14.31
#